data_AF-A0A3D2NWS8-F1
#
_entry.id   AF-A0A3D2NWS8-F1
#
_cell.length_a   1.000
_cell.length_b   1.000
_cell.length_c   1.000
_cell.angle_alpha   90.00
_cell.angle_beta   90.00
_cell.angle_gamma   90.00
#
_symmetry.space_group_name_H-M   'P 1'
#
loop_
_entity.id
_entity.type
_entity.pdbx_description
1 polymer ?
#
loop_
_entity_poly.entity_id
_entity_poly.type
_entity_poly.pdbx_seq_one_letter_code
_entity_poly.pdbx_strand_id
1 'polypeptide(L)'
;MVNTETTSTLEQAIMRTLVYFDVFDFPLTTMELWRWLYLPGAREPVSFSNVESALRESEYVRSRIEFAQGYWCIRGRSHIVGIRQSHYRVSLKHYRKAQRFSRLLHYIPFVRMMAVCNKLGYWNNAPKSDIDLFFIVARGRLWLARLMITVLAQLLGVRRHGAAIANRFCLSFYTTTDRLSIADIAKHPSDPYFTYWTAQLFPLFGVGWHAQWHAANSWIKRFLPNVIQTTPHASPISYPHALKVQRMLEKLIDGMLGRVLESWSRVWQIRHIKSHLGSRLWDNSTDVIANDTMLKFHETDKRDFFRKQFEERCKQVLSPMFEESRNG
;
A
#
# COMPACT_ATOMS: atom_id res chain seq x y z
N MET A 1 25.73 15.42 -22.75
CA MET A 1 24.49 14.66 -22.52
C MET A 1 23.68 15.44 -21.53
N VAL A 2 22.51 15.94 -21.96
CA VAL A 2 21.73 16.91 -21.19
C VAL A 2 21.08 16.19 -20.01
N ASN A 3 21.58 16.45 -18.80
CA ASN A 3 20.88 16.15 -17.55
C ASN A 3 19.69 17.12 -17.45
N THR A 4 18.55 16.76 -18.03
CA THR A 4 17.26 17.38 -17.72
C THR A 4 16.66 16.67 -16.51
N GLU A 5 17.10 17.04 -15.30
CA GLU A 5 16.18 17.03 -14.17
C GLU A 5 15.12 18.11 -14.46
N THR A 6 14.14 17.79 -15.30
CA THR A 6 12.98 18.66 -15.53
C THR A 6 12.16 18.66 -14.26
N THR A 7 12.37 19.67 -13.42
CA THR A 7 11.48 20.00 -12.31
C THR A 7 10.06 20.09 -12.87
N SER A 8 9.22 19.13 -12.51
CA SER A 8 7.82 19.10 -12.96
C SER A 8 7.12 20.36 -12.44
N THR A 9 6.41 21.09 -13.31
CA THR A 9 5.56 22.18 -12.83
C THR A 9 4.44 21.61 -11.96
N LEU A 10 3.80 22.46 -11.16
CA LEU A 10 2.67 22.06 -10.32
C LEU A 10 1.53 21.46 -11.13
N GLU A 11 1.23 22.04 -12.29
CA GLU A 11 0.23 21.54 -13.23
C GLU A 11 0.55 20.13 -13.72
N GLN A 12 1.81 19.89 -14.12
CA GLN A 12 2.25 18.56 -14.54
C GLN A 12 2.16 17.56 -13.38
N ALA A 13 2.46 17.97 -12.16
CA ALA A 13 2.34 17.11 -10.97
C ALA A 13 0.88 16.78 -10.64
N ILE A 14 -0.03 17.76 -10.75
CA ILE A 14 -1.48 17.54 -10.62
C ILE A 14 -1.94 16.51 -11.65
N MET A 15 -1.58 16.71 -12.91
CA MET A 15 -1.98 15.81 -13.99
C MET A 15 -1.38 14.41 -13.83
N ARG A 16 -0.09 14.28 -13.49
CA ARG A 16 0.55 12.99 -13.17
C ARG A 16 -0.14 12.28 -12.01
N THR A 17 -0.50 13.02 -10.97
CA THR A 17 -1.23 12.45 -9.82
C THR A 17 -2.58 11.90 -10.27
N LEU A 18 -3.38 12.69 -10.99
CA LEU A 18 -4.67 12.23 -11.51
C LEU A 18 -4.54 11.03 -12.45
N VAL A 19 -3.53 11.02 -13.33
CA VAL A 19 -3.25 9.91 -14.24
C VAL A 19 -2.89 8.63 -13.48
N TYR A 20 -2.07 8.71 -12.43
CA TYR A 20 -1.74 7.54 -11.62
C TYR A 20 -3.01 6.91 -11.02
N PHE A 21 -3.90 7.72 -10.46
CA PHE A 21 -5.13 7.20 -9.86
C PHE A 21 -6.20 6.82 -10.91
N ASP A 22 -6.18 7.40 -12.12
CA ASP A 22 -7.01 6.99 -13.26
C ASP A 22 -6.71 5.53 -13.68
N VAL A 23 -5.46 5.08 -13.60
CA VAL A 23 -5.07 3.66 -13.82
C VAL A 23 -5.81 2.70 -12.89
N PHE A 24 -6.28 3.18 -11.73
CA PHE A 24 -7.01 2.39 -10.74
C PHE A 24 -8.50 2.76 -10.64
N ASP A 25 -9.05 3.49 -11.62
CA ASP A 25 -10.43 3.98 -11.63
C ASP A 25 -10.80 4.77 -10.36
N PHE A 26 -9.85 5.56 -9.84
CA PHE A 26 -10.00 6.27 -8.57
C PHE A 26 -9.94 7.80 -8.78
N PRO A 27 -11.08 8.48 -9.01
CA PRO A 27 -11.10 9.94 -9.12
C PRO A 27 -10.79 10.55 -7.74
N LEU A 28 -10.15 11.71 -7.66
CA LEU A 28 -9.64 12.27 -6.39
C LEU A 28 -10.45 13.48 -5.92
N THR A 29 -10.70 13.59 -4.62
CA THR A 29 -11.09 14.89 -4.04
C THR A 29 -9.91 15.88 -4.09
N THR A 30 -10.17 17.18 -3.96
CA THR A 30 -9.09 18.19 -3.88
C THR A 30 -8.11 17.89 -2.74
N MET A 31 -8.62 17.45 -1.59
CA MET A 31 -7.79 17.10 -0.42
C MET A 31 -6.90 15.88 -0.68
N GLU A 32 -7.44 14.84 -1.33
CA GLU A 32 -6.64 13.67 -1.70
C GLU A 32 -5.61 14.01 -2.77
N LEU A 33 -5.98 14.79 -3.78
CA LEU A 33 -5.05 15.26 -4.82
C LEU A 33 -3.89 16.08 -4.21
N TRP A 34 -4.19 16.99 -3.29
CA TRP A 34 -3.16 17.74 -2.56
C TRP A 34 -2.28 16.80 -1.72
N ARG A 35 -2.88 15.93 -0.90
CA ARG A 35 -2.17 15.01 0.01
C ARG A 35 -1.29 14.00 -0.71
N TRP A 36 -1.73 13.53 -1.88
CA TRP A 36 -1.08 12.49 -2.67
C TRP A 36 -0.41 13.04 -3.93
N LEU A 37 -0.14 14.35 -3.97
CA LEU A 37 0.53 15.01 -5.09
C LEU A 37 1.89 14.35 -5.38
N TYR A 38 2.03 13.77 -6.57
CA TYR A 38 3.26 13.17 -7.06
C TYR A 38 4.16 14.22 -7.71
N LEU A 39 5.14 14.68 -6.95
CA LEU A 39 6.10 15.70 -7.35
C LEU A 39 7.54 15.23 -7.03
N PRO A 40 8.11 14.32 -7.86
CA PRO A 40 9.48 13.85 -7.69
C PRO A 40 10.48 15.01 -7.70
N GLY A 41 11.35 15.07 -6.69
CA GLY A 41 12.37 16.11 -6.55
C GLY A 41 11.90 17.35 -5.78
N ALA A 42 10.66 17.37 -5.28
CA ALA A 42 10.21 18.41 -4.37
C ALA A 42 11.08 18.48 -3.11
N ARG A 43 11.48 19.70 -2.74
CA ARG A 43 12.20 19.98 -1.49
C ARG A 43 11.23 20.33 -0.36
N GLU A 44 10.13 20.97 -0.69
CA GLU A 44 9.14 21.47 0.25
C GLU A 44 7.72 21.01 -0.13
N PRO A 45 6.81 20.89 0.87
CA PRO A 45 5.38 20.71 0.64
C PRO A 45 4.77 21.84 -0.21
N VAL A 46 3.82 21.46 -1.07
CA VAL A 46 3.00 22.43 -1.81
C VAL A 46 1.77 22.75 -0.97
N SER A 47 1.40 24.02 -0.85
CA SER A 47 0.19 24.41 -0.09
C SER A 47 -1.09 23.89 -0.75
N PHE A 48 -2.13 23.69 0.07
CA PHE A 48 -3.45 23.31 -0.43
C PHE A 48 -4.04 24.37 -1.37
N SER A 49 -3.88 25.66 -1.02
CA SER A 49 -4.35 26.78 -1.84
C SER A 49 -3.72 26.80 -3.24
N ASN A 50 -2.43 26.47 -3.36
CA ASN A 50 -1.76 26.44 -4.66
C ASN A 50 -2.33 25.34 -5.56
N VAL A 51 -2.61 24.16 -5.00
CA VAL A 51 -3.29 23.07 -5.75
C VAL A 51 -4.70 23.48 -6.14
N GLU A 52 -5.44 24.12 -5.23
CA GLU A 52 -6.80 24.60 -5.50
C GLU A 52 -6.84 25.67 -6.59
N SER A 53 -5.97 26.70 -6.52
CA SER A 53 -5.85 27.73 -7.57
C SER A 53 -5.45 27.12 -8.90
N ALA A 54 -4.46 26.21 -8.93
CA ALA A 54 -4.07 25.54 -10.18
C ALA A 54 -5.23 24.77 -10.83
N LEU A 55 -6.09 24.11 -10.04
CA LEU A 55 -7.29 23.43 -10.56
C LEU A 55 -8.34 24.40 -11.12
N ARG A 56 -8.44 25.61 -10.57
CA ARG A 56 -9.46 26.62 -10.94
C ARG A 56 -9.02 27.58 -12.04
N GLU A 57 -7.74 27.89 -12.11
CA GLU A 57 -7.21 29.02 -12.89
C GLU A 57 -6.32 28.54 -14.05
N SER A 58 -5.65 27.39 -13.94
CA SER A 58 -4.78 26.89 -15.02
C SER A 58 -5.60 26.32 -16.18
N GLU A 59 -5.55 26.99 -17.34
CA GLU A 59 -6.18 26.52 -18.57
C GLU A 59 -5.62 25.16 -19.03
N TYR A 60 -4.32 24.93 -18.83
CA TYR A 60 -3.66 23.65 -19.14
C TYR A 60 -4.28 22.49 -18.37
N VAL A 61 -4.53 22.67 -17.07
CA VAL A 61 -5.15 21.67 -16.21
C VAL A 61 -6.63 21.53 -16.54
N ARG A 62 -7.36 22.65 -16.60
CA ARG A 62 -8.81 22.68 -16.83
C ARG A 62 -9.23 22.04 -18.15
N SER A 63 -8.45 22.19 -19.21
CA SER A 63 -8.73 21.57 -20.51
C SER A 63 -8.63 20.03 -20.51
N ARG A 64 -8.05 19.42 -19.47
CA ARG A 64 -7.77 17.97 -19.40
C ARG A 64 -8.51 17.23 -18.31
N ILE A 65 -9.21 17.95 -17.43
CA ILE A 65 -9.91 17.36 -16.28
C ILE A 65 -11.40 17.71 -16.28
N GLU A 66 -12.14 16.95 -15.50
CA GLU A 66 -13.55 17.17 -15.18
C GLU A 66 -13.75 17.06 -13.66
N PHE A 67 -14.73 17.83 -13.15
CA PHE A 67 -15.18 17.75 -11.76
C PHE A 67 -16.60 17.18 -11.71
N ALA A 68 -16.78 16.05 -11.05
CA ALA A 68 -18.07 15.38 -10.94
C ALA A 68 -18.29 14.86 -9.50
N GLN A 69 -19.41 15.25 -8.89
CA GLN A 69 -19.84 14.80 -7.57
C GLN A 69 -18.74 14.92 -6.47
N GLY A 70 -17.94 15.99 -6.50
CA GLY A 70 -16.88 16.22 -5.52
C GLY A 70 -15.52 15.62 -5.87
N TYR A 71 -15.37 14.99 -7.04
CA TYR A 71 -14.12 14.37 -7.47
C TYR A 71 -13.60 14.93 -8.79
N TRP A 72 -12.28 15.02 -8.89
CA TRP A 72 -11.52 15.32 -10.09
C TRP A 72 -11.12 14.03 -10.80
N CYS A 73 -11.29 14.00 -12.11
CA CYS A 73 -10.87 12.92 -12.99
C CYS A 73 -10.37 13.46 -14.33
N ILE A 74 -9.70 12.62 -15.11
CA ILE A 74 -9.35 12.95 -16.49
C ILE A 74 -10.64 13.18 -17.29
N ARG A 75 -10.65 14.16 -18.19
CA ARG A 75 -11.79 14.46 -19.06
C ARG A 75 -12.26 13.21 -19.81
N GLY A 76 -13.58 13.01 -19.90
CA GLY A 76 -14.23 11.83 -20.44
C GLY A 76 -14.34 10.62 -19.49
N ARG A 77 -13.84 10.74 -18.25
CA ARG A 77 -13.80 9.62 -17.27
C ARG A 77 -14.75 9.78 -16.10
N SER A 78 -15.69 10.73 -16.11
CA SER A 78 -16.62 10.97 -14.99
C SER A 78 -17.40 9.74 -14.49
N HIS A 79 -17.58 8.70 -15.32
CA HIS A 79 -18.18 7.43 -14.91
C HIS A 79 -17.43 6.69 -13.77
N ILE A 80 -16.13 6.93 -13.58
CA ILE A 80 -15.34 6.28 -12.52
C ILE A 80 -15.75 6.73 -11.11
N VAL A 81 -16.48 7.84 -10.99
CA VAL A 81 -17.08 8.27 -9.72
C VAL A 81 -18.04 7.20 -9.19
N GLY A 82 -18.85 6.58 -10.05
CA GLY A 82 -19.73 5.47 -9.68
C GLY A 82 -18.95 4.22 -9.26
N ILE A 83 -17.82 3.94 -9.92
CA ILE A 83 -16.91 2.84 -9.56
C ILE A 83 -16.35 3.06 -8.16
N ARG A 84 -15.82 4.27 -7.88
CA ARG A 84 -15.31 4.62 -6.55
C ARG A 84 -16.35 4.47 -5.45
N GLN A 85 -17.59 4.92 -5.67
CA GLN A 85 -18.68 4.76 -4.70
C GLN A 85 -19.01 3.28 -4.43
N SER A 86 -19.03 2.46 -5.48
CA SER A 86 -19.23 1.00 -5.36
C SER A 86 -18.07 0.34 -4.59
N HIS A 87 -16.83 0.64 -4.96
CA HIS A 87 -15.62 0.13 -4.30
C HIS A 87 -15.51 0.57 -2.85
N TYR A 88 -15.94 1.78 -2.51
CA TYR A 88 -15.97 2.24 -1.12
C TYR A 88 -16.87 1.35 -0.24
N ARG A 89 -18.07 1.00 -0.73
CA ARG A 89 -19.01 0.11 0.00
C ARG A 89 -18.42 -1.29 0.21
N VAL A 90 -17.72 -1.82 -0.79
CA VAL A 90 -17.02 -3.11 -0.70
C VAL A 90 -15.85 -3.01 0.29
N SER A 91 -15.03 -1.98 0.17
CA SER A 91 -13.90 -1.71 1.05
C SER A 91 -14.32 -1.61 2.50
N LEU A 92 -15.46 -0.98 2.79
CA LEU A 92 -16.01 -0.91 4.16
C LEU A 92 -16.34 -2.30 4.71
N LYS A 93 -16.89 -3.22 3.90
CA LYS A 93 -17.15 -4.60 4.30
C LYS A 93 -15.84 -5.36 4.56
N HIS A 94 -14.86 -5.22 3.67
CA HIS A 94 -13.54 -5.84 3.81
C HIS A 94 -12.78 -5.31 5.03
N TYR A 95 -12.80 -4.00 5.25
CA TYR A 95 -12.22 -3.35 6.42
C TYR A 95 -12.84 -3.88 7.71
N ARG A 96 -14.17 -3.94 7.81
CA ARG A 96 -14.86 -4.52 8.99
C ARG A 96 -14.47 -5.98 9.22
N LYS A 97 -14.30 -6.77 8.15
CA LYS A 97 -13.81 -8.15 8.24
C LYS A 97 -12.38 -8.20 8.78
N ALA A 98 -11.47 -7.37 8.25
CA ALA A 98 -10.09 -7.27 8.72
C ALA A 98 -10.01 -6.77 10.18
N GLN A 99 -10.85 -5.82 10.57
CA GLN A 99 -10.95 -5.31 11.93
C GLN A 99 -11.45 -6.37 12.93
N ARG A 100 -12.38 -7.26 12.53
CA ARG A 100 -12.78 -8.39 13.39
C ARG A 100 -11.64 -9.40 13.55
N PHE A 101 -10.94 -9.71 12.47
CA PHE A 101 -9.78 -10.60 12.50
C PHE A 101 -8.64 -10.03 13.37
N SER A 102 -8.40 -8.71 13.29
CA SER A 102 -7.35 -8.05 14.07
C SER A 102 -7.56 -8.19 15.58
N ARG A 103 -8.80 -8.31 16.08
CA ARG A 103 -9.09 -8.57 17.50
C ARG A 103 -8.46 -9.87 18.00
N LEU A 104 -8.47 -10.91 17.17
CA LEU A 104 -7.84 -12.20 17.50
C LEU A 104 -6.32 -12.10 17.47
N LEU A 105 -5.77 -11.27 16.59
CA LEU A 105 -4.32 -11.09 16.47
C LEU A 105 -3.69 -10.39 17.66
N HIS A 106 -4.46 -9.69 18.49
CA HIS A 106 -3.95 -9.12 19.75
C HIS A 106 -3.50 -10.20 20.75
N TYR A 107 -3.93 -11.45 20.59
CA TYR A 107 -3.48 -12.58 21.40
C TYR A 107 -2.26 -13.29 20.83
N ILE A 108 -1.91 -13.05 19.56
CA ILE A 108 -0.80 -13.72 18.90
C ILE A 108 0.52 -13.08 19.35
N PRO A 109 1.44 -13.84 19.97
CA PRO A 109 2.75 -13.35 20.37
C PRO A 109 3.52 -12.72 19.20
N PHE A 110 4.33 -11.71 19.51
CA PHE A 110 5.29 -11.06 18.63
C PHE A 110 4.70 -10.19 17.52
N VAL A 111 3.38 -10.17 17.33
CA VAL A 111 2.75 -9.26 16.36
C VAL A 111 2.65 -7.86 16.95
N ARG A 112 3.23 -6.89 16.26
CA ARG A 112 3.37 -5.50 16.72
C ARG A 112 2.41 -4.56 16.00
N MET A 113 2.14 -4.83 14.73
CA MET A 113 1.21 -4.07 13.91
C MET A 113 0.53 -4.97 12.89
N MET A 114 -0.72 -4.63 12.56
CA MET A 114 -1.41 -5.09 11.36
C MET A 114 -2.00 -3.88 10.65
N ALA A 115 -1.84 -3.81 9.34
CA ALA A 115 -2.44 -2.80 8.49
C ALA A 115 -3.13 -3.44 7.28
N VAL A 116 -4.14 -2.76 6.74
CA VAL A 116 -4.62 -3.04 5.39
C VAL A 116 -3.80 -2.21 4.40
N CYS A 117 -3.53 -2.76 3.23
CA CYS A 117 -2.68 -2.11 2.21
C CYS A 117 -3.29 -2.24 0.81
N ASN A 118 -2.54 -1.80 -0.21
CA ASN A 118 -2.98 -1.83 -1.61
C ASN A 118 -4.34 -1.10 -1.78
N LYS A 119 -5.23 -1.58 -2.65
CA LYS A 119 -6.55 -1.00 -2.91
C LYS A 119 -7.39 -0.76 -1.66
N LEU A 120 -7.28 -1.61 -0.64
CA LEU A 120 -8.02 -1.43 0.60
C LEU A 120 -7.48 -0.27 1.46
N GLY A 121 -6.17 0.00 1.38
CA GLY A 121 -5.52 1.08 2.13
C GLY A 121 -6.06 2.49 1.80
N TYR A 122 -6.63 2.66 0.60
CA TYR A 122 -7.28 3.89 0.16
C TYR A 122 -8.74 3.69 -0.30
N TRP A 123 -9.41 2.64 0.19
CA TRP A 123 -10.86 2.40 0.00
C TRP A 123 -11.34 2.15 -1.43
N ASN A 124 -10.53 1.51 -2.27
CA ASN A 124 -10.81 1.23 -3.68
C ASN A 124 -10.89 -0.27 -4.03
N ASN A 125 -11.28 -1.13 -3.08
CA ASN A 125 -11.33 -2.57 -3.31
C ASN A 125 -12.57 -3.00 -4.11
N ALA A 126 -12.37 -3.87 -5.10
CA ALA A 126 -13.45 -4.39 -5.95
C ALA A 126 -14.14 -5.62 -5.33
N PRO A 127 -15.37 -5.96 -5.73
CA PRO A 127 -16.15 -7.07 -5.13
C PRO A 127 -15.44 -8.43 -5.12
N LYS A 128 -14.65 -8.73 -6.16
CA LYS A 128 -13.92 -10.01 -6.31
C LYS A 128 -12.50 -9.98 -5.75
N SER A 129 -12.06 -8.86 -5.17
CA SER A 129 -10.73 -8.74 -4.60
C SER A 129 -10.54 -9.53 -3.31
N ASP A 130 -9.30 -9.90 -3.04
CA ASP A 130 -8.83 -10.30 -1.73
C ASP A 130 -8.58 -9.07 -0.83
N ILE A 131 -8.16 -9.35 0.41
CA ILE A 131 -7.88 -8.36 1.45
C ILE A 131 -6.39 -8.50 1.77
N ASP A 132 -5.59 -7.58 1.23
CA ASP A 132 -4.15 -7.52 1.47
C ASP A 132 -3.84 -6.99 2.88
N LEU A 133 -3.03 -7.76 3.61
CA LEU A 133 -2.63 -7.45 4.98
C LEU A 133 -1.11 -7.29 5.06
N PHE A 134 -0.69 -6.28 5.81
CA PHE A 134 0.69 -5.99 6.13
C PHE A 134 0.92 -6.14 7.64
N PHE A 135 2.05 -6.72 8.03
CA PHE A 135 2.38 -6.95 9.43
C PHE A 135 3.78 -6.44 9.79
N ILE A 136 3.89 -5.87 10.99
CA ILE A 136 5.18 -5.69 11.66
C ILE A 136 5.24 -6.69 12.81
N VAL A 137 6.33 -7.44 12.89
CA VAL A 137 6.55 -8.48 13.89
C VAL A 137 7.88 -8.28 14.62
N ALA A 138 7.99 -8.77 15.85
CA ALA A 138 9.22 -8.64 16.62
C ALA A 138 10.41 -9.30 15.90
N ARG A 139 11.59 -8.69 16.03
CA ARG A 139 12.87 -9.23 15.55
C ARG A 139 13.05 -10.69 15.96
N GLY A 140 13.47 -11.54 15.01
CA GLY A 140 13.77 -12.95 15.25
C GLY A 140 12.56 -13.85 15.52
N ARG A 141 11.34 -13.38 15.24
CA ARG A 141 10.07 -14.11 15.48
C ARG A 141 9.16 -14.14 14.25
N LEU A 142 9.72 -13.82 13.08
CA LEU A 142 8.97 -13.60 11.85
C LEU A 142 8.25 -14.87 11.39
N TRP A 143 8.96 -16.00 11.39
CA TRP A 143 8.42 -17.25 10.88
C TRP A 143 7.38 -17.82 11.83
N LEU A 144 7.63 -17.81 13.14
CA LEU A 144 6.69 -18.29 14.15
C LEU A 144 5.43 -17.43 14.17
N ALA A 145 5.55 -16.11 14.18
CA ALA A 145 4.40 -15.21 14.14
C ALA A 145 3.55 -15.43 12.88
N ARG A 146 4.19 -15.52 11.70
CA ARG A 146 3.49 -15.80 10.46
C ARG A 146 2.79 -17.15 10.46
N LEU A 147 3.42 -18.18 11.03
CA LEU A 147 2.80 -19.50 11.13
C LEU A 147 1.53 -19.44 11.99
N MET A 148 1.59 -18.81 13.16
CA MET A 148 0.41 -18.65 14.04
C MET A 148 -0.71 -17.88 13.34
N ILE A 149 -0.40 -16.77 12.66
CA ILE A 149 -1.40 -16.00 11.88
C ILE A 149 -1.99 -16.83 10.74
N THR A 150 -1.14 -17.58 10.04
CA THR A 150 -1.52 -18.47 8.94
C THR A 150 -2.48 -19.56 9.41
N VAL A 151 -2.14 -20.26 10.49
CA VAL A 151 -2.95 -21.33 11.06
C VAL A 151 -4.29 -20.77 11.52
N LEU A 152 -4.29 -19.65 12.25
CA LEU A 152 -5.53 -18.99 12.67
C LEU A 152 -6.42 -18.63 11.47
N ALA A 153 -5.86 -18.01 10.43
CA ALA A 153 -6.61 -17.64 9.24
C ALA A 153 -7.13 -18.86 8.45
N GLN A 154 -6.39 -19.98 8.47
CA GLN A 154 -6.79 -21.24 7.85
C GLN A 154 -7.92 -21.90 8.62
N LEU A 155 -7.83 -21.99 9.95
CA LEU A 155 -8.87 -22.57 10.83
C LEU A 155 -10.19 -21.79 10.73
N LEU A 156 -10.12 -20.48 10.58
CA LEU A 156 -11.29 -19.63 10.36
C LEU A 156 -11.81 -19.67 8.91
N GLY A 157 -11.14 -20.39 7.99
CA GLY A 157 -11.52 -20.48 6.58
C GLY A 157 -11.44 -19.14 5.83
N VAL A 158 -10.74 -18.14 6.36
CA VAL A 158 -10.69 -16.77 5.80
C VAL A 158 -9.45 -16.51 4.95
N ARG A 159 -8.47 -17.43 4.95
CA ARG A 159 -7.24 -17.32 4.16
C ARG A 159 -7.48 -17.58 2.66
N ARG A 160 -6.82 -16.79 1.80
CA ARG A 160 -6.75 -17.03 0.35
C ARG A 160 -6.00 -18.33 0.06
N HIS A 161 -6.55 -19.18 -0.80
CA HIS A 161 -5.90 -20.40 -1.30
C HIS A 161 -6.49 -20.82 -2.65
N GLY A 162 -5.65 -21.25 -3.59
CA GLY A 162 -6.10 -21.69 -4.92
C GLY A 162 -7.05 -20.69 -5.59
N ALA A 163 -8.19 -21.18 -6.08
CA ALA A 163 -9.25 -20.35 -6.70
C ALA A 163 -10.05 -19.50 -5.68
N ALA A 164 -9.86 -19.72 -4.37
CA ALA A 164 -10.59 -19.03 -3.32
C ALA A 164 -9.91 -17.70 -2.98
N ILE A 165 -10.18 -16.68 -3.80
CA ILE A 165 -9.54 -15.35 -3.72
C ILE A 165 -10.48 -14.32 -3.10
N ALA A 166 -11.69 -14.18 -3.64
CA ALA A 166 -12.62 -13.11 -3.27
C ALA A 166 -12.94 -13.10 -1.77
N ASN A 167 -12.90 -11.91 -1.16
CA ASN A 167 -13.16 -11.67 0.26
C ASN A 167 -12.23 -12.41 1.23
N ARG A 168 -11.07 -12.93 0.78
CA ARG A 168 -10.14 -13.69 1.63
C ARG A 168 -8.91 -12.88 1.98
N PHE A 169 -8.26 -13.21 3.09
CA PHE A 169 -7.03 -12.56 3.52
C PHE A 169 -5.83 -13.06 2.73
N CYS A 170 -5.10 -12.12 2.13
CA CYS A 170 -3.78 -12.33 1.56
C CYS A 170 -2.72 -11.99 2.62
N LEU A 171 -2.00 -13.01 3.07
CA LEU A 171 -0.99 -12.92 4.13
C LEU A 171 0.41 -12.89 3.49
N SER A 172 0.66 -11.86 2.68
CA SER A 172 1.78 -11.83 1.76
C SER A 172 2.95 -10.94 2.20
N PHE A 173 2.73 -9.95 3.09
CA PHE A 173 3.76 -8.96 3.42
C PHE A 173 3.97 -8.83 4.94
N TYR A 174 5.19 -9.13 5.37
CA TYR A 174 5.68 -8.99 6.75
C TYR A 174 7.03 -8.28 6.78
N THR A 175 7.26 -7.44 7.78
CA THR A 175 8.58 -6.93 8.14
C THR A 175 8.84 -7.07 9.63
N THR A 176 10.12 -7.14 10.03
CA THR A 176 10.49 -7.15 11.44
C THR A 176 10.71 -5.74 11.99
N THR A 177 10.65 -5.60 13.31
CA THR A 177 10.88 -4.33 14.01
C THR A 177 12.27 -3.73 13.77
N ASP A 178 13.27 -4.54 13.40
CA ASP A 178 14.63 -4.13 13.04
C ASP A 178 14.82 -3.86 11.53
N ARG A 179 13.77 -4.02 10.71
CA ARG A 179 13.77 -3.71 9.27
C ARG A 179 12.47 -3.06 8.83
N LEU A 180 12.23 -1.84 9.30
CA LEU A 180 11.04 -1.06 8.94
C LEU A 180 11.17 -0.37 7.58
N SER A 181 12.37 0.07 7.21
CA SER A 181 12.60 0.69 5.90
C SER A 181 12.48 -0.36 4.80
N ILE A 182 11.77 0.00 3.74
CA ILE A 182 11.60 -0.79 2.51
C ILE A 182 12.20 -0.09 1.28
N ALA A 183 13.00 0.96 1.49
CA ALA A 183 13.58 1.74 0.41
C ALA A 183 14.43 0.90 -0.55
N ASP A 184 15.14 -0.10 0.00
CA ASP A 184 16.06 -0.99 -0.71
C ASP A 184 15.36 -1.95 -1.68
N ILE A 185 14.04 -2.13 -1.55
CA ILE A 185 13.25 -3.03 -2.42
C ILE A 185 12.41 -2.27 -3.45
N ALA A 186 12.51 -0.93 -3.48
CA ALA A 186 11.89 -0.10 -4.50
C ALA A 186 12.55 -0.34 -5.87
N LYS A 187 11.77 -0.34 -6.95
CA LYS A 187 12.31 -0.48 -8.30
C LYS A 187 12.92 0.84 -8.81
N HIS A 188 14.06 0.75 -9.48
CA HIS A 188 14.71 1.89 -10.15
C HIS A 188 14.33 1.93 -11.65
N PRO A 189 14.34 3.13 -12.29
CA PRO A 189 14.64 4.45 -11.73
C PRO A 189 13.47 5.07 -10.93
N SER A 190 12.25 4.54 -11.06
CA SER A 190 11.09 4.96 -10.28
C SER A 190 10.10 3.82 -10.01
N ASP A 191 9.37 3.93 -8.91
CA ASP A 191 8.33 2.97 -8.49
C ASP A 191 7.14 3.71 -7.86
N PRO A 192 6.34 4.44 -8.67
CA PRO A 192 5.22 5.25 -8.16
C PRO A 192 4.21 4.40 -7.40
N TYR A 193 3.95 3.16 -7.88
CA TYR A 193 3.06 2.23 -7.19
C TYR A 193 3.54 1.95 -5.76
N PHE A 194 4.83 1.62 -5.59
CA PHE A 194 5.37 1.30 -4.29
C PHE A 194 5.48 2.51 -3.36
N THR A 195 5.76 3.69 -3.91
CA THR A 195 5.70 4.97 -3.19
C THR A 195 4.31 5.20 -2.60
N TYR A 196 3.26 5.07 -3.40
CA TYR A 196 1.87 5.20 -2.91
C TYR A 196 1.48 4.08 -1.95
N TRP A 197 1.85 2.84 -2.25
CA TRP A 197 1.61 1.69 -1.36
C TRP A 197 2.19 1.93 0.03
N THR A 198 3.41 2.47 0.10
CA THR A 198 4.11 2.81 1.35
C THR A 198 3.38 3.92 2.12
N ALA A 199 2.87 4.92 1.41
CA ALA A 199 2.12 6.04 1.97
C ALA A 199 0.72 5.65 2.48
N GLN A 200 0.08 4.68 1.82
CA GLN A 200 -1.34 4.35 1.99
C GLN A 200 -1.58 3.15 2.92
N LEU A 201 -0.59 2.72 3.71
CA LEU A 201 -0.82 1.74 4.76
C LEU A 201 -1.79 2.29 5.80
N PHE A 202 -2.88 1.56 6.05
CA PHE A 202 -3.88 1.94 7.04
C PHE A 202 -3.87 0.96 8.22
N PRO A 203 -3.37 1.37 9.41
CA PRO A 203 -3.19 0.47 10.54
C PRO A 203 -4.53 0.10 11.19
N LEU A 204 -4.68 -1.17 11.55
CA LEU A 204 -5.81 -1.69 12.34
C LEU A 204 -5.49 -1.76 13.85
N PHE A 205 -4.21 -1.96 14.19
CA PHE A 205 -3.64 -1.77 15.53
C PHE A 205 -2.14 -1.52 15.41
N GLY A 206 -1.50 -1.10 16.51
CA GLY A 206 -0.06 -0.83 16.53
C GLY A 206 0.32 0.56 16.01
N VAL A 207 -0.47 1.59 16.33
CA VAL A 207 -0.28 2.98 15.85
C VAL A 207 1.13 3.51 16.12
N GLY A 208 1.76 3.16 17.26
CA GLY A 208 3.15 3.53 17.54
C GLY A 208 4.16 2.92 16.57
N TRP A 209 3.91 1.69 16.08
CA TRP A 209 4.73 1.05 15.05
C TRP A 209 4.45 1.61 13.66
N HIS A 210 3.23 2.08 13.40
CA HIS A 210 2.89 2.79 12.16
C HIS A 210 3.60 4.14 12.06
N ALA A 211 3.72 4.88 13.17
CA ALA A 211 4.52 6.10 13.22
C ALA A 211 6.01 5.82 12.93
N GLN A 212 6.57 4.76 13.52
CA GLN A 212 7.95 4.32 13.24
C GLN A 212 8.13 3.87 11.79
N TRP A 213 7.14 3.16 11.20
CA TRP A 213 7.12 2.81 9.79
C TRP A 213 7.23 4.04 8.89
N HIS A 214 6.43 5.08 9.17
CA HIS A 214 6.48 6.32 8.40
C HIS A 214 7.80 7.07 8.57
N ALA A 215 8.40 7.06 9.76
CA ALA A 215 9.72 7.66 9.98
C ALA A 215 10.82 6.93 9.19
N ALA A 216 10.82 5.59 9.25
CA ALA A 216 11.78 4.74 8.52
C ALA A 216 11.61 4.83 7.00
N ASN A 217 10.41 5.14 6.52
CA ASN A 217 10.09 5.29 5.09
C ASN A 217 9.91 6.74 4.65
N SER A 218 10.61 7.68 5.30
CA SER A 218 10.57 9.11 4.98
C SER A 218 11.07 9.44 3.56
N TRP A 219 11.79 8.52 2.91
CA TRP A 219 12.24 8.63 1.52
C TRP A 219 11.08 8.92 0.53
N ILE A 220 9.85 8.49 0.85
CA ILE A 220 8.67 8.76 0.00
C ILE A 220 8.38 10.26 -0.13
N LYS A 221 8.82 11.10 0.82
CA LYS A 221 8.58 12.55 0.80
C LYS A 221 9.25 13.25 -0.38
N ARG A 222 10.33 12.66 -0.93
CA ARG A 222 10.96 13.14 -2.18
C ARG A 222 10.02 13.03 -3.39
N PHE A 223 8.98 12.19 -3.30
CA PHE A 223 7.99 11.96 -4.34
C PHE A 223 6.60 12.48 -3.97
N LEU A 224 6.23 12.40 -2.69
CA LEU A 224 4.94 12.82 -2.14
C LEU A 224 5.17 13.85 -1.02
N PRO A 225 5.47 15.11 -1.36
CA PRO A 225 5.90 16.11 -0.37
C PRO A 225 4.80 16.47 0.65
N ASN A 226 3.53 16.29 0.27
CA ASN A 226 2.36 16.58 1.10
C ASN A 226 1.84 15.36 1.86
N VAL A 227 2.57 14.24 1.86
CA VAL A 227 2.09 13.01 2.50
C VAL A 227 1.92 13.21 4.00
N ILE A 228 0.70 13.01 4.47
CA ILE A 228 0.35 13.02 5.89
C ILE A 228 0.14 11.59 6.35
N GLN A 229 0.62 11.27 7.57
CA GLN A 229 0.42 9.97 8.20
C GLN A 229 -1.07 9.72 8.42
N THR A 230 -1.57 8.56 7.98
CA THR A 230 -2.96 8.17 8.28
C THR A 230 -3.03 7.61 9.69
N THR A 231 -3.51 8.41 10.64
CA THR A 231 -3.84 7.91 11.98
C THR A 231 -5.32 7.53 12.01
N PRO A 232 -5.69 6.33 12.50
CA PRO A 232 -7.09 6.02 12.74
C PRO A 232 -7.67 7.00 13.78
N HIS A 233 -8.72 7.74 13.42
CA HIS A 233 -9.41 8.66 14.35
C HIS A 233 -10.15 7.94 15.49
N ALA A 234 -10.44 6.64 15.32
CA ALA A 234 -10.96 5.81 16.40
C ALA A 234 -9.77 5.29 17.21
N SER A 235 -9.73 5.63 18.50
CA SER A 235 -8.80 5.07 19.48
C SER A 235 -8.55 3.59 19.19
N PRO A 236 -7.30 3.09 19.25
CA PRO A 236 -7.11 1.65 19.28
C PRO A 236 -8.01 1.16 20.40
N ILE A 237 -8.97 0.29 20.09
CA ILE A 237 -9.71 -0.42 21.12
C ILE A 237 -8.60 -1.10 21.92
N SER A 238 -8.26 -0.53 23.07
CA SER A 238 -7.21 -1.08 23.90
C SER A 238 -7.80 -2.39 24.38
N TYR A 239 -7.17 -3.50 23.99
CA TYR A 239 -7.50 -4.83 24.49
C TYR A 239 -6.49 -5.16 25.60
N PRO A 240 -6.55 -4.51 26.78
CA PRO A 240 -5.52 -4.64 27.81
C PRO A 240 -5.36 -6.08 28.27
N HIS A 241 -6.46 -6.83 28.34
CA HIS A 241 -6.44 -8.26 28.63
C HIS A 241 -5.67 -9.05 27.57
N ALA A 242 -5.97 -8.83 26.28
CA ALA A 242 -5.29 -9.51 25.18
C ALA A 242 -3.79 -9.21 25.17
N LEU A 243 -3.40 -7.94 25.40
CA LEU A 243 -2.00 -7.53 25.50
C LEU A 243 -1.29 -8.18 26.70
N LYS A 244 -1.98 -8.34 27.84
CA LYS A 244 -1.42 -9.05 29.01
C LYS A 244 -1.19 -10.53 28.69
N VAL A 245 -2.17 -11.19 28.07
CA VAL A 245 -2.03 -12.59 27.61
C VAL A 245 -0.91 -12.72 26.58
N GLN A 246 -0.85 -11.83 25.59
CA GLN A 246 0.21 -11.79 24.60
C GLN A 246 1.58 -11.72 25.25
N ARG A 247 1.78 -10.79 26.20
CA ARG A 247 3.06 -10.63 26.93
C ARG A 247 3.42 -11.87 27.76
N MET A 248 2.44 -12.53 28.36
CA MET A 248 2.65 -13.77 29.10
C MET A 248 3.10 -14.90 28.15
N LEU A 249 2.38 -15.08 27.04
CA LEU A 249 2.74 -16.06 26.02
C LEU A 249 4.12 -15.76 25.42
N GLU A 250 4.42 -14.50 25.14
CA GLU A 250 5.76 -14.06 24.70
C GLU A 250 6.82 -14.50 25.69
N LYS A 251 6.67 -14.21 27.00
CA LYS A 251 7.64 -14.64 28.03
C LYS A 251 7.86 -16.15 28.06
N LEU A 252 6.80 -16.94 27.90
CA LEU A 252 6.90 -18.41 27.87
C LEU A 252 7.70 -18.91 26.67
N ILE A 253 7.57 -18.24 25.53
CA ILE A 253 8.21 -18.64 24.27
C ILE A 253 9.34 -17.69 23.86
N ASP A 254 9.88 -16.85 24.74
CA ASP A 254 10.99 -15.96 24.40
C ASP A 254 12.36 -16.65 24.56
N GLY A 255 12.40 -17.75 25.33
CA GLY A 255 13.61 -18.51 25.61
C GLY A 255 14.05 -19.47 24.48
N MET A 256 14.73 -20.55 24.89
CA MET A 256 15.24 -21.58 23.98
C MET A 256 14.13 -22.24 23.17
N LEU A 257 12.99 -22.52 23.80
CA LEU A 257 11.80 -23.08 23.13
C LEU A 257 11.38 -22.23 21.93
N GLY A 258 11.28 -20.91 22.11
CA GLY A 258 10.94 -20.00 21.02
C GLY A 258 11.94 -20.00 19.87
N ARG A 259 13.23 -20.11 20.16
CA ARG A 259 14.28 -20.16 19.12
C ARG A 259 14.18 -21.45 18.30
N VAL A 260 13.90 -22.57 18.97
CA VAL A 260 13.66 -23.87 18.31
C VAL A 260 12.40 -23.78 17.45
N LEU A 261 11.30 -23.25 17.99
CA LEU A 261 10.04 -23.08 17.27
C LEU A 261 10.17 -22.14 16.07
N GLU A 262 10.90 -21.03 16.19
CA GLU A 262 11.20 -20.12 15.08
C GLU A 262 11.98 -20.85 13.98
N SER A 263 13.05 -21.56 14.36
CA SER A 263 13.92 -22.28 13.41
C SER A 263 13.16 -23.39 12.69
N TRP A 264 12.35 -24.15 13.42
CA TRP A 264 11.47 -25.16 12.83
C TRP A 264 10.42 -24.52 11.90
N SER A 265 9.76 -23.44 12.34
CA SER A 265 8.75 -22.72 11.56
C SER A 265 9.35 -22.18 10.27
N ARG A 266 10.57 -21.66 10.32
CA ARG A 266 11.34 -21.20 9.16
C ARG A 266 11.57 -22.33 8.17
N VAL A 267 12.15 -23.44 8.63
CA VAL A 267 12.49 -24.58 7.77
C VAL A 267 11.23 -25.17 7.12
N TRP A 268 10.16 -25.36 7.88
CA TRP A 268 8.90 -25.88 7.36
C TRP A 268 8.28 -24.95 6.31
N GLN A 269 8.20 -23.64 6.61
CA GLN A 269 7.62 -22.67 5.67
C GLN A 269 8.48 -22.51 4.42
N ILE A 270 9.81 -22.44 4.52
CA ILE A 270 10.68 -22.35 3.35
C ILE A 270 10.49 -23.57 2.45
N ARG A 271 10.38 -24.79 3.00
CA ARG A 271 10.10 -26.00 2.19
C ARG A 271 8.77 -25.88 1.45
N HIS A 272 7.72 -25.44 2.14
CA HIS A 272 6.40 -25.25 1.54
C HIS A 272 6.42 -24.16 0.45
N ILE A 273 7.06 -23.02 0.71
CA ILE A 273 7.22 -21.91 -0.24
C ILE A 273 8.01 -22.37 -1.47
N LYS A 274 9.11 -23.12 -1.30
CA LYS A 274 9.91 -23.69 -2.40
C LYS A 274 9.07 -24.58 -3.32
N SER A 275 8.21 -25.42 -2.76
CA SER A 275 7.36 -26.29 -3.57
C SER A 275 6.34 -25.54 -4.44
N HIS A 276 5.99 -24.30 -4.09
CA HIS A 276 4.98 -23.50 -4.81
C HIS A 276 5.59 -22.40 -5.71
N LEU A 277 6.73 -21.81 -5.33
CA LEU A 277 7.34 -20.66 -6.03
C LEU A 277 8.57 -21.04 -6.88
N GLY A 278 9.06 -22.29 -6.79
CA GLY A 278 10.16 -22.79 -7.62
C GLY A 278 11.45 -21.98 -7.48
N SER A 279 12.09 -21.67 -8.61
CA SER A 279 13.37 -20.92 -8.70
C SER A 279 13.25 -19.43 -8.36
N ARG A 280 12.05 -18.85 -8.33
CA ARG A 280 11.82 -17.40 -8.10
C ARG A 280 12.19 -16.91 -6.71
N LEU A 281 12.36 -17.81 -5.74
CA LEU A 281 12.82 -17.45 -4.39
C LEU A 281 14.28 -16.99 -4.33
N TRP A 282 15.06 -17.33 -5.37
CA TRP A 282 16.51 -17.13 -5.39
C TRP A 282 16.97 -16.22 -6.52
N ASP A 283 16.05 -15.57 -7.24
CA ASP A 283 16.34 -14.75 -8.42
C ASP A 283 16.91 -13.35 -8.07
N ASN A 284 17.29 -13.11 -6.81
CA ASN A 284 17.67 -11.78 -6.28
C ASN A 284 16.67 -10.64 -6.64
N SER A 285 15.46 -10.98 -7.08
CA SER A 285 14.45 -10.02 -7.50
C SER A 285 13.75 -9.47 -6.27
N THR A 286 13.37 -8.19 -6.31
CA THR A 286 12.58 -7.57 -5.24
C THR A 286 11.12 -8.03 -5.25
N ASP A 287 10.76 -8.94 -6.16
CA ASP A 287 9.40 -9.42 -6.38
C ASP A 287 8.97 -10.44 -5.32
N VAL A 288 9.89 -11.33 -4.92
CA VAL A 288 9.70 -12.33 -3.86
C VAL A 288 10.85 -12.25 -2.87
N ILE A 289 10.53 -11.94 -1.61
CA ILE A 289 11.53 -11.85 -0.54
C ILE A 289 11.13 -12.85 0.55
N ALA A 290 12.06 -13.73 0.91
CA ALA A 290 11.84 -14.75 1.93
C ALA A 290 13.09 -14.89 2.82
N ASN A 291 13.30 -13.93 3.73
CA ASN A 291 14.40 -13.95 4.69
C ASN A 291 13.90 -13.69 6.12
N ASP A 292 14.82 -13.65 7.09
CA ASP A 292 14.49 -13.58 8.52
C ASP A 292 14.01 -12.20 9.01
N THR A 293 14.03 -11.20 8.12
CA THR A 293 13.65 -9.80 8.41
C THR A 293 12.48 -9.29 7.58
N MET A 294 12.17 -9.96 6.46
CA MET A 294 11.09 -9.57 5.56
C MET A 294 10.57 -10.78 4.77
N LEU A 295 9.25 -10.85 4.68
CA LEU A 295 8.55 -11.76 3.79
C LEU A 295 7.65 -10.95 2.87
N LYS A 296 7.83 -11.12 1.56
CA LYS A 296 7.01 -10.51 0.52
C LYS A 296 6.71 -11.56 -0.53
N PHE A 297 5.44 -11.92 -0.67
CA PHE A 297 4.97 -12.95 -1.59
C PHE A 297 3.98 -12.36 -2.59
N HIS A 298 4.48 -11.92 -3.76
CA HIS A 298 3.61 -11.62 -4.90
C HIS A 298 3.87 -12.65 -6.00
N GLU A 299 2.88 -13.51 -6.26
CA GLU A 299 2.92 -14.51 -7.34
C GLU A 299 3.22 -13.87 -8.71
N THR A 300 2.82 -12.61 -8.88
CA THR A 300 3.21 -11.76 -10.01
C THR A 300 3.33 -10.32 -9.50
N ASP A 301 4.55 -9.81 -9.44
CA ASP A 301 4.80 -8.41 -9.08
C ASP A 301 4.37 -7.51 -10.26
N LYS A 302 3.25 -6.79 -10.09
CA LYS A 302 2.67 -5.93 -11.12
C LYS A 302 3.24 -4.51 -11.12
N ARG A 303 4.29 -4.21 -10.35
CA ARG A 303 4.84 -2.84 -10.25
C ARG A 303 5.33 -2.32 -11.60
N ASP A 304 6.04 -3.14 -12.37
CA ASP A 304 6.51 -2.75 -13.70
C ASP A 304 5.36 -2.58 -14.70
N PHE A 305 4.32 -3.41 -14.58
CA PHE A 305 3.11 -3.29 -15.38
C PHE A 305 2.40 -1.97 -15.11
N PHE A 306 2.14 -1.63 -13.84
CA PHE A 306 1.49 -0.36 -13.48
C PHE A 306 2.37 0.85 -13.80
N ARG A 307 3.70 0.75 -13.67
CA ARG A 307 4.61 1.82 -14.09
C ARG A 307 4.50 2.10 -15.58
N LYS A 308 4.54 1.07 -16.43
CA LYS A 308 4.37 1.23 -17.88
C LYS A 308 3.03 1.85 -18.25
N GLN A 309 1.93 1.35 -17.66
CA GLN A 309 0.60 1.95 -17.87
C GLN A 309 0.54 3.42 -17.45
N PHE A 310 1.12 3.74 -16.30
CA PHE A 310 1.21 5.12 -15.82
C PHE A 310 2.00 6.02 -16.79
N GLU A 311 3.17 5.58 -17.24
CA GLU A 311 4.01 6.32 -18.18
C GLU A 311 3.33 6.54 -19.54
N GLU A 312 2.70 5.50 -20.09
CA GLU A 312 1.93 5.56 -21.34
C GLU A 312 0.76 6.52 -21.22
N ARG A 313 0.00 6.44 -20.13
CA ARG A 313 -1.14 7.32 -19.87
C ARG A 313 -0.69 8.78 -19.66
N CYS A 314 0.44 8.99 -19.01
CA CYS A 314 1.05 10.32 -18.89
C CYS A 314 1.39 10.89 -20.26
N LYS A 315 1.98 10.11 -21.18
CA LYS A 315 2.27 10.56 -22.55
C LYS A 315 1.00 10.95 -23.31
N GLN A 316 -0.09 10.20 -23.14
CA GLN A 316 -1.37 10.52 -23.79
C GLN A 316 -1.99 11.83 -23.27
N VAL A 317 -1.99 12.02 -21.95
CA VAL A 317 -2.72 13.13 -21.31
C VAL A 317 -1.90 14.44 -21.25
N LEU A 318 -0.58 14.33 -21.06
CA LEU A 318 0.31 15.48 -20.90
C LEU A 318 0.84 16.03 -22.23
N SER A 319 0.71 15.29 -23.33
CA SER A 319 1.10 15.77 -24.66
C SER A 319 0.41 17.11 -24.96
N PRO A 320 1.08 17.99 -25.75
CA PRO A 320 0.41 19.16 -26.30
C PRO A 320 -0.85 18.68 -27.01
N MET A 321 -1.99 19.30 -26.73
CA MET A 321 -3.15 19.10 -27.59
C MET A 321 -2.72 19.70 -28.93
N PHE A 322 -2.47 18.86 -29.94
CA PHE A 322 -2.38 19.37 -31.29
C PHE A 322 -3.72 20.07 -31.58
N GLU A 323 -3.65 21.34 -31.95
CA GLU A 323 -4.77 22.10 -32.47
C GLU A 323 -5.22 21.45 -33.79
N GLU A 324 -5.97 20.35 -33.71
CA GLU A 324 -6.81 19.94 -34.82
C GLU A 324 -8.04 20.86 -34.82
N SER A 325 -8.11 21.70 -35.86
CA SER A 325 -9.19 22.63 -36.25
C SER A 325 -9.01 24.13 -35.97
N ARG A 326 -7.88 24.69 -36.43
CA ARG A 326 -7.89 26.00 -37.12
C ARG A 326 -7.33 25.80 -38.53
N ASN A 327 -8.12 25.17 -39.39
CA ASN A 327 -8.09 25.23 -40.86
C ASN A 327 -8.97 24.10 -41.38
N GLY A 328 -10.20 24.46 -41.75
CA GLY A 328 -11.22 23.58 -42.31
C GLY A 328 -12.45 24.41 -42.60
#